data_AF-A0A7X8FBC2-F1
#
_entry.id   AF-A0A7X8FBC2-F1
#
_cell.length_a   1.000
_cell.length_b   1.000
_cell.length_c   1.000
_cell.angle_alpha   90.00
_cell.angle_beta   90.00
_cell.angle_gamma   90.00
#
_symmetry.space_group_name_H-M   'P 1'
#
loop_
_entity.id
_entity.type
_entity.pdbx_description
1 polymer ?
#
loop_
_entity_poly.entity_id
_entity_poly.type
_entity_poly.pdbx_seq_one_letter_code
_entity_poly.pdbx_strand_id
1 'polypeptide(L)' 'MSTKVNVNWVKDMLFDAEVSGHHVKMDLDVQFGGNDEGARPKPLLLAALSGCSGMD' A
#
# COMPACT_ATOMS: atom_id res chain seq x y z
N MET A 1 -9.01 15.65 -13.44
CA MET A 1 -9.30 15.48 -11.98
C MET A 1 -7.98 15.22 -11.29
N SER A 2 -7.67 15.93 -10.20
CA SER A 2 -6.47 15.65 -9.41
C SER A 2 -6.87 14.70 -8.29
N THR A 3 -6.47 13.43 -8.41
CA THR A 3 -6.59 12.47 -7.31
C THR A 3 -5.36 12.64 -6.42
N LYS A 4 -5.58 12.90 -5.13
CA LYS A 4 -4.52 12.95 -4.12
C LYS A 4 -4.68 11.74 -3.22
N VAL A 5 -3.56 11.06 -2.97
CA VAL A 5 -3.46 9.98 -1.99
C VAL A 5 -2.50 10.44 -0.91
N ASN A 6 -2.94 10.37 0.35
CA ASN A 6 -2.07 10.66 1.49
C ASN A 6 -1.46 9.34 1.96
N VAL A 7 -0.14 9.31 2.09
CA VAL A 7 0.60 8.17 2.63
C VAL A 7 1.42 8.65 3.80
N ASN A 8 1.17 8.07 4.96
CA ASN A 8 1.84 8.41 6.20
C ASN A 8 2.82 7.29 6.56
N TRP A 9 4.04 7.68 6.92
CA TRP A 9 4.95 6.77 7.60
C TRP A 9 4.49 6.60 9.06
N VAL A 10 4.39 5.35 9.52
CA VAL A 10 3.92 5.03 10.87
C VAL A 10 5.10 4.74 11.79
N LYS A 11 5.90 3.73 11.43
CA LYS A 11 7.11 3.28 12.14
C LYS A 11 7.89 2.35 11.21
N ASP A 12 9.21 2.20 11.43
CA ASP A 12 10.06 1.26 10.69
C ASP A 12 9.83 1.31 9.17
N MET A 13 9.36 0.20 8.58
CA MET A 13 8.97 0.09 7.17
C MET A 13 7.44 0.07 6.94
N LEU A 14 6.64 0.39 7.98
CA LEU A 14 5.19 0.43 7.92
C LEU A 14 4.70 1.82 7.47
N PHE A 15 3.92 1.81 6.39
CA PHE A 15 3.22 2.97 5.84
C PHE A 15 1.71 2.73 5.84
N ASP A 16 0.94 3.78 6.02
CA ASP A 16 -0.52 3.75 5.95
C ASP A 16 -1.02 4.78 4.93
N ALA A 17 -1.69 4.30 3.89
CA ALA A 17 -2.28 5.13 2.86
C ALA A 17 -3.79 5.23 3.02
N GLU A 18 -4.33 6.44 2.93
CA GLU A 18 -5.77 6.66 2.87
C GLU A 18 -6.22 6.73 1.40
N VAL A 19 -6.96 5.72 0.96
CA VAL A 19 -7.45 5.59 -0.42
C VAL A 19 -8.96 5.38 -0.39
N SER A 20 -9.72 6.34 -0.94
CA SER A 20 -11.19 6.27 -0.99
C SER A 20 -11.87 6.04 0.37
N GLY A 21 -11.29 6.56 1.46
CA GLY A 21 -11.80 6.36 2.82
C GLY A 21 -11.37 5.03 3.47
N HIS A 22 -10.50 4.25 2.82
CA HIS A 22 -9.96 3.00 3.36
C HIS A 22 -8.48 3.14 3.71
N HIS A 23 -8.10 2.58 4.86
CA HIS A 23 -6.70 2.43 5.26
C HIS A 23 -6.07 1.25 4.52
N VAL A 24 -4.97 1.53 3.83
CA VAL A 24 -4.17 0.53 3.12
C VAL A 24 -2.77 0.53 3.72
N LYS A 25 -2.54 -0.43 4.62
CA LYS A 25 -1.24 -0.63 5.25
C LYS A 25 -0.28 -1.34 4.32
N MET A 26 0.91 -0.79 4.19
CA MET A 26 2.00 -1.34 3.41
C MET A 26 3.23 -1.54 4.30
N ASP A 27 3.84 -2.71 4.24
CA ASP A 27 4.99 -3.06 5.07
C ASP A 27 5.92 -4.03 4.34
N LEU A 28 7.09 -4.31 4.90
CA LEU A 28 8.06 -5.30 4.44
C LEU A 28 8.14 -6.50 5.38
N ASP A 29 8.80 -7.57 4.90
CA ASP A 29 9.08 -8.73 5.73
C ASP A 29 10.08 -8.37 6.82
N VAL A 30 10.02 -9.11 7.93
CA VAL A 30 10.93 -8.92 9.07
C VAL A 30 12.40 -9.00 8.65
N GLN A 31 12.75 -9.86 7.68
CA GLN A 31 14.11 -9.99 7.16
C GLN A 31 14.63 -8.72 6.45
N PHE A 32 13.74 -7.81 6.06
CA PHE A 32 14.07 -6.53 5.42
C PHE A 32 13.76 -5.33 6.33
N GLY A 33 13.56 -5.57 7.63
CA GLY A 33 13.30 -4.51 8.62
C GLY A 33 11.85 -4.03 8.68
N GLY A 34 10.90 -4.78 8.12
CA GLY A 34 9.47 -4.53 8.33
C GLY A 34 8.90 -5.35 9.48
N ASN A 35 7.60 -5.20 9.72
CA ASN A 35 6.90 -5.83 10.85
C ASN A 35 5.84 -6.85 10.40
N ASP A 36 5.71 -7.09 9.09
CA ASP A 36 4.63 -7.90 8.50
C ASP A 36 3.21 -7.43 8.89
N GLU A 37 3.02 -6.12 9.13
CA GLU A 37 1.75 -5.52 9.56
C GLU A 37 0.88 -5.01 8.39
N GLY A 38 1.30 -5.27 7.15
CA GLY A 38 0.66 -4.76 5.94
C GLY A 38 1.15 -5.44 4.67
N ALA A 39 0.47 -5.16 3.56
CA ALA A 39 0.82 -5.74 2.26
C ALA A 39 2.17 -5.24 1.75
N ARG A 40 2.91 -6.08 1.04
CA ARG A 40 4.15 -5.65 0.38
C ARG A 40 3.82 -4.63 -0.72
N PRO A 41 4.47 -3.45 -0.79
CA PRO A 41 4.12 -2.41 -1.75
C PRO A 41 4.12 -2.86 -3.22
N LYS A 42 5.10 -3.70 -3.60
CA LYS A 42 5.27 -4.16 -4.98
C LYS A 42 4.11 -5.09 -5.42
N PRO A 43 3.79 -6.20 -4.71
CA PRO A 43 2.59 -6.98 -4.99
C PRO A 43 1.29 -6.19 -4.93
N LEU A 44 1.15 -5.24 -4.00
CA LEU A 44 -0.03 -4.40 -3.90
C LEU A 44 -0.23 -3.54 -5.15
N LEU A 45 0.85 -2.94 -5.67
CA LEU A 45 0.81 -2.19 -6.93
C LEU A 45 0.39 -3.08 -8.10
N LEU A 46 0.92 -4.31 -8.19
CA LEU A 46 0.51 -5.26 -9.22
C LEU A 46 -0.97 -5.62 -9.12
N ALA A 47 -1.49 -5.87 -7.92
CA ALA A 47 -2.91 -6.16 -7.71
C ALA A 47 -3.81 -4.99 -8.14
N ALA A 48 -3.43 -3.76 -7.80
CA ALA A 48 -4.15 -2.57 -8.23
C ALA A 48 -4.15 -2.40 -9.76
N LEU A 49 -2.99 -2.58 -10.39
CA LEU A 49 -2.85 -2.53 -11.86
C LEU A 49 -3.71 -3.61 -12.54
N SER A 50 -3.65 -4.85 -12.08
CA SER A 50 -4.49 -5.94 -12.61
C SER A 50 -5.98 -5.67 -12.44
N GLY A 51 -6.39 -5.06 -11.32
CA GLY A 51 -7.76 -4.61 -11.11
C GLY A 51 -8.21 -3.59 -12.16
N CYS A 52 -7.37 -2.58 -12.44
CA CYS A 52 -7.66 -1.61 -13.50
C CYS A 52 -7.78 -2.29 -14.86
N SER A 53 -6.86 -3.20 -15.23
CA SER A 53 -6.91 -3.91 -16.52
C SER A 53 -8.11 -4.86 -16.65
N GLY A 54 -8.65 -5.37 -15.55
CA GLY A 54 -9.80 -6.28 -15.57
C GLY A 54 -11.16 -5.58 -15.54
N MET A 55 -11.21 -4.30 -15.14
CA MET A 55 -12.43 -3.48 -15.12
C MET A 55 -12.63 -2.67 -16.41
N ASP A 56 -11.58 -2.53 -17.22
CA ASP A 56 -11.60 -1.86 -18.54
C ASP A 56 -12.32 -2.72 -19.60
#